data_AF-A0A9J6DV53-F1
#
_entry.id   AF-A0A9J6DV53-F1
#
_cell.length_a   1.000
_cell.length_b   1.000
_cell.length_c   1.000
_cell.angle_alpha   90.00
_cell.angle_beta   90.00
_cell.angle_gamma   90.00
#
_symmetry.space_group_name_H-M   'P 1'
#
loop_
_entity.id
_entity.type
_entity.pdbx_description
1 polymer ?
#
loop_
_entity_poly.entity_id
_entity_poly.type
_entity_poly.pdbx_seq_one_letter_code
_entity_poly.pdbx_strand_id
1 'polypeptide(L)'
;MAALHGDFELWLTDKLRALNIDPDVFGSYITGILEGNETEDEKSEALQGILTEVCVGEIAWKYNVEAKLVSLMEEQAKSVVAEKNLSVEEQKLRQAILAQYGEVSDGEDNLADMFLDLLVTSLAVLARNTNAENVAQAEKEKREHSKQEHERKKAQDKLNREKQKQQAQERKDKERKRTQKGERRR
;
A
#
# COMPACT_ATOMS: atom_id res chain seq x y z
N MET A 1 1.39 64.44 5.04
CA MET A 1 1.96 63.08 5.03
C MET A 1 0.89 62.06 5.44
N ALA A 2 -0.15 61.85 4.63
CA ALA A 2 -1.30 61.00 4.99
C ALA A 2 -1.48 59.79 4.04
N ALA A 3 -0.72 59.71 2.95
CA ALA A 3 -0.86 58.66 1.94
C ALA A 3 0.01 57.41 2.22
N LEU A 4 1.07 57.53 3.00
CA LEU A 4 2.02 56.41 3.23
C LEU A 4 1.50 55.36 4.21
N HIS A 5 0.65 55.74 5.18
CA HIS A 5 0.09 54.77 6.13
C HIS A 5 -1.02 53.91 5.49
N GLY A 6 -1.81 54.45 4.56
CA GLY A 6 -2.91 53.69 3.95
C GLY A 6 -2.45 52.49 3.11
N ASP A 7 -1.35 52.65 2.36
CA ASP A 7 -0.83 51.58 1.50
C ASP A 7 -0.25 50.42 2.32
N PHE A 8 0.38 50.72 3.46
CA PHE A 8 0.92 49.70 4.37
C PHE A 8 -0.19 48.96 5.12
N GLU A 9 -1.20 49.66 5.62
CA GLU A 9 -2.34 49.04 6.32
C GLU A 9 -3.14 48.10 5.41
N LEU A 10 -3.34 48.49 4.15
CA LEU A 10 -3.97 47.62 3.14
C LEU A 10 -3.12 46.38 2.85
N TRP A 11 -1.81 46.56 2.67
CA TRP A 11 -0.88 45.45 2.48
C TRP A 11 -0.87 44.49 3.67
N LEU A 12 -0.84 45.03 4.90
CA LEU A 12 -0.84 44.25 6.13
C LEU A 12 -2.15 43.46 6.25
N THR A 13 -3.29 44.11 6.00
CA THR A 13 -4.61 43.48 6.00
C THR A 13 -4.70 42.33 4.99
N ASP A 14 -4.25 42.55 3.75
CA ASP A 14 -4.23 41.52 2.71
C ASP A 14 -3.29 40.36 3.08
N LYS A 15 -2.14 40.67 3.70
CA LYS A 15 -1.17 39.66 4.10
C LYS A 15 -1.68 38.80 5.26
N LEU A 16 -2.31 39.40 6.26
CA LEU A 16 -2.92 38.67 7.38
C LEU A 16 -4.08 37.80 6.90
N ARG A 17 -4.94 38.32 6.03
CA ARG A 17 -6.03 37.54 5.42
C ARG A 17 -5.53 36.37 4.57
N ALA A 18 -4.43 36.55 3.83
CA ALA A 18 -3.80 35.46 3.06
C ALA A 18 -3.21 34.35 3.94
N LEU A 19 -2.86 34.69 5.18
CA LEU A 19 -2.41 33.76 6.21
C LEU A 19 -3.56 33.26 7.10
N ASN A 20 -4.81 33.65 6.79
CA ASN A 20 -6.04 33.36 7.56
C ASN A 20 -6.02 33.88 9.01
N ILE A 21 -5.26 34.95 9.24
CA ILE A 21 -5.19 35.69 10.49
C ILE A 21 -6.17 36.87 10.44
N ASP A 22 -6.89 37.11 11.53
CA ASP A 22 -7.86 38.21 11.63
C ASP A 22 -7.16 39.58 11.64
N PRO A 23 -7.36 40.43 10.61
CA PRO A 23 -6.71 41.72 10.52
C PRO A 23 -7.23 42.74 11.54
N ASP A 24 -8.45 42.61 12.06
CA ASP A 24 -9.01 43.58 13.01
C ASP A 24 -8.32 43.47 14.39
N VAL A 25 -7.94 42.25 14.76
CA VAL A 25 -7.23 41.95 16.01
C VAL A 25 -5.73 42.20 15.87
N PHE A 26 -5.11 41.66 14.82
CA PHE A 26 -3.65 41.68 14.68
C PHE A 26 -3.12 42.90 13.94
N GLY A 27 -3.88 43.49 13.01
CA GLY A 27 -3.45 44.67 12.26
C GLY A 27 -3.24 45.87 13.19
N SER A 28 -4.23 46.17 14.03
CA SER A 28 -4.15 47.27 15.01
C SER A 28 -3.01 47.08 16.01
N TYR A 29 -2.76 45.84 16.43
CA TYR A 29 -1.70 45.50 17.38
C TYR A 29 -0.29 45.58 16.75
N ILE A 30 -0.12 45.06 15.53
CA ILE A 30 1.15 45.12 14.78
C ILE A 30 1.52 46.57 14.46
N THR A 31 0.54 47.37 14.02
CA THR A 31 0.76 48.80 13.77
C THR A 31 1.11 49.53 15.07
N GLY A 32 0.47 49.19 16.20
CA GLY A 32 0.84 49.73 17.51
C GLY A 32 2.28 49.44 17.93
N ILE A 33 2.79 48.23 17.66
CA ILE A 33 4.20 47.87 17.90
C ILE A 33 5.13 48.69 16.98
N LEU A 34 4.78 48.83 15.71
CA LEU A 34 5.58 49.57 14.74
C LEU A 34 5.63 51.07 15.04
N GLU A 35 4.55 51.64 15.58
CA GLU A 35 4.44 53.04 16.01
C GLU A 35 5.05 53.30 17.40
N GLY A 36 5.37 52.25 18.16
CA GLY A 36 6.03 52.35 19.47
C GLY A 36 7.40 53.04 19.41
N ASN A 37 7.89 53.57 20.54
CA ASN A 37 9.20 54.20 20.61
C ASN A 37 10.36 53.23 20.93
N GLU A 38 10.05 51.94 20.97
CA GLU A 38 10.98 50.84 21.21
C GLU A 38 12.04 50.73 20.11
N THR A 39 13.13 50.06 20.41
CA THR A 39 14.20 49.78 19.43
C THR A 39 13.71 48.84 18.33
N GLU A 40 14.35 48.88 17.16
CA GLU A 40 13.99 47.98 16.04
C GLU A 40 14.14 46.49 16.43
N ASP A 41 15.09 46.17 17.30
CA ASP A 41 15.31 44.82 17.82
C ASP A 41 14.16 44.37 18.73
N GLU A 42 13.70 45.23 19.64
CA GLU A 42 12.55 44.95 20.52
C GLU A 42 11.25 44.79 19.72
N LYS A 43 11.03 45.65 18.72
CA LYS A 43 9.89 45.52 17.78
C LYS A 43 9.94 44.21 17.01
N SER A 44 11.12 43.83 16.53
CA SER A 44 11.32 42.58 15.79
C SER A 44 11.06 41.36 16.67
N GLU A 45 11.54 41.36 17.92
CA GLU A 45 11.31 40.28 18.89
C GLU A 45 9.82 40.16 19.25
N ALA A 46 9.15 41.29 19.51
CA ALA A 46 7.71 41.31 19.81
C ALA A 46 6.87 40.80 18.64
N LEU A 47 7.16 41.23 17.42
CA LEU A 47 6.49 40.76 16.21
C LEU A 47 6.77 39.28 15.92
N GLN A 48 8.01 38.82 16.12
CA GLN A 48 8.35 37.41 15.97
C GLN A 48 7.62 36.53 16.98
N GLY A 49 7.51 36.95 18.24
CA GLY A 49 6.81 36.20 19.28
C GLY A 49 5.34 35.94 18.90
N ILE A 50 4.60 37.01 18.60
CA ILE A 50 3.17 36.90 18.28
C ILE A 50 2.91 36.21 16.94
N LEU A 51 3.71 36.49 15.91
CA LEU A 51 3.47 35.91 14.59
C LEU A 51 3.87 34.44 14.58
N THR A 52 4.89 34.04 15.35
CA THR A 52 5.23 32.62 15.50
C THR A 52 4.10 31.87 16.18
N GLU A 53 3.60 32.38 17.31
CA GLU A 53 2.52 31.72 18.06
C GLU A 53 1.26 31.51 17.21
N VAL A 54 0.88 32.52 16.42
CA VAL A 54 -0.31 32.45 15.55
C VAL A 54 -0.07 31.62 14.29
N CYS A 55 1.13 31.71 13.69
CA CYS A 55 1.45 30.97 12.47
C CYS A 55 1.70 29.47 12.70
N VAL A 56 2.05 29.06 13.93
CA VAL A 56 2.18 27.64 14.32
C VAL A 56 0.85 26.91 14.14
N GLY A 57 -0.28 27.62 14.26
CA GLY A 57 -1.62 27.06 14.15
C GLY A 57 -2.10 26.74 12.74
N GLU A 58 -1.55 27.33 11.67
CA GLU A 58 -2.06 27.17 10.29
C GLU A 58 -0.99 26.82 9.25
N ILE A 59 0.25 27.29 9.44
CA ILE A 59 1.39 26.87 8.61
C ILE A 59 1.72 25.40 8.87
N ALA A 60 1.56 24.93 10.11
CA ALA A 60 1.72 23.52 10.46
C ALA A 60 0.78 22.62 9.67
N TRP A 61 -0.48 22.99 9.43
CA TRP A 61 -1.43 22.15 8.67
C TRP A 61 -1.14 22.14 7.17
N LYS A 62 -0.65 23.26 6.63
CA LYS A 62 -0.34 23.40 5.21
C LYS A 62 0.96 22.68 4.83
N TYR A 63 1.94 22.62 5.74
CA TYR A 63 3.27 22.04 5.51
C TYR A 63 3.54 20.76 6.32
N ASN A 64 2.51 20.08 6.86
CA ASN A 64 2.69 18.78 7.52
C ASN A 64 2.96 17.65 6.51
N VAL A 65 4.00 17.83 5.69
CA VAL A 65 4.58 16.81 4.81
C VAL A 65 4.94 15.58 5.65
N GLU A 66 5.38 15.78 6.89
CA GLU A 66 5.72 14.71 7.82
C GLU A 66 4.50 13.89 8.26
N ALA A 67 3.38 14.50 8.64
CA ALA A 67 2.15 13.73 8.93
C ALA A 67 1.52 13.11 7.69
N LYS A 68 1.62 13.75 6.51
CA LYS A 68 1.23 13.12 5.24
C LYS A 68 2.11 11.92 4.92
N LEU A 69 3.41 12.02 5.18
CA LEU A 69 4.37 10.94 4.98
C LEU A 69 4.08 9.78 5.95
N VAL A 70 3.84 10.07 7.23
CA VAL A 70 3.46 9.08 8.26
C VAL A 70 2.16 8.38 7.86
N SER A 71 1.11 9.12 7.49
CA SER A 71 -0.17 8.55 7.05
C SER A 71 -0.02 7.67 5.81
N LEU A 72 0.76 8.12 4.81
CA LEU A 72 0.99 7.37 3.58
C LEU A 72 1.80 6.09 3.84
N MET A 73 2.81 6.17 4.72
CA MET A 73 3.61 5.00 5.14
C MET A 73 2.76 4.00 5.93
N GLU A 74 1.89 4.45 6.82
CA GLU A 74 0.98 3.59 7.58
C GLU A 74 -0.06 2.88 6.69
N GLU A 75 -0.62 3.58 5.69
CA GLU A 75 -1.55 2.99 4.72
C GLU A 75 -0.88 1.93 3.84
N GLN A 76 0.34 2.21 3.37
CA GLN A 76 1.12 1.23 2.59
C GLN A 76 1.49 0.02 3.45
N ALA A 77 1.87 0.21 4.72
CA ALA A 77 2.23 -0.88 5.64
C ALA A 77 1.07 -1.84 5.94
N LYS A 78 -0.17 -1.34 6.07
CA LYS A 78 -1.37 -2.18 6.29
C LYS A 78 -1.74 -3.05 5.09
N SER A 79 -1.35 -2.64 3.88
CA SER A 79 -1.69 -3.37 2.65
C SER A 79 -0.67 -4.42 2.21
N VAL A 80 0.55 -4.41 2.76
CA VAL A 80 1.68 -5.26 2.31
C VAL A 80 1.99 -6.44 3.25
N VAL A 81 1.54 -6.42 4.50
CA VAL A 81 1.79 -7.53 5.43
C VAL A 81 0.57 -8.43 5.55
N ALA A 82 0.35 -9.25 4.54
CA ALA A 82 -0.17 -10.58 4.84
C ALA A 82 0.92 -11.27 5.67
N GLU A 83 0.63 -11.69 6.90
CA GLU A 83 1.51 -12.56 7.67
C GLU A 83 1.83 -13.79 6.81
N LYS A 84 2.99 -13.78 6.16
CA LYS A 84 3.53 -14.97 5.52
C LYS A 84 3.82 -15.93 6.67
N ASN A 85 2.94 -16.89 6.87
CA ASN A 85 3.20 -18.07 7.67
C ASN A 85 4.38 -18.79 7.00
N LEU A 86 5.61 -18.45 7.40
CA LEU A 86 6.82 -19.02 6.79
C LEU A 86 6.72 -20.53 6.90
N SER A 87 6.69 -21.20 5.74
CA SER A 87 6.82 -22.64 5.67
C SER A 87 8.12 -23.06 6.34
N VAL A 88 8.15 -24.25 6.94
CA VAL A 88 9.35 -24.85 7.57
C VAL A 88 10.55 -24.83 6.63
N GLU A 89 10.32 -24.90 5.32
CA GLU A 89 11.34 -24.83 4.27
C GLU A 89 11.99 -23.45 4.17
N GLU A 90 11.22 -22.36 4.28
CA GLU A 90 11.75 -21.00 4.25
C GLU A 90 12.54 -20.68 5.52
N GLN A 91 12.12 -21.23 6.67
CA GLN A 91 12.87 -21.10 7.93
C GLN A 91 14.23 -21.82 7.84
N LYS A 92 14.26 -23.03 7.26
CA LYS A 92 15.51 -23.75 7.00
C LYS A 92 16.43 -22.99 6.05
N LEU A 93 15.89 -22.41 4.98
CA LEU A 93 16.68 -21.59 4.05
C LEU A 93 17.25 -20.35 4.74
N ARG A 94 16.44 -19.64 5.53
CA ARG A 94 16.90 -18.50 6.33
C ARG A 94 18.00 -18.88 7.32
N GLN A 95 17.86 -20.03 7.98
CA GLN A 95 18.85 -20.54 8.92
C GLN A 95 20.16 -20.94 8.21
N ALA A 96 20.07 -21.56 7.03
CA ALA A 96 21.23 -21.92 6.22
C ALA A 96 22.02 -20.69 5.76
N ILE A 97 21.31 -19.65 5.29
CA ILE A 97 21.93 -18.36 4.94
C ILE A 97 22.62 -17.78 6.17
N LEU A 98 21.94 -17.72 7.33
CA LEU A 98 22.51 -17.16 8.55
C LEU A 98 23.77 -17.91 9.02
N ALA A 99 23.78 -19.24 8.87
CA ALA A 99 24.93 -20.08 9.21
C ALA A 99 26.15 -19.79 8.32
N GLN A 100 25.93 -19.51 7.02
CA GLN A 100 26.99 -19.12 6.08
C GLN A 100 27.67 -17.81 6.49
N TYR A 101 26.95 -16.88 7.14
CA TYR A 101 27.54 -15.66 7.72
C TYR A 101 28.14 -15.85 9.12
N GLY A 102 27.85 -16.97 9.78
CA GLY A 102 28.37 -17.29 11.11
C GLY A 102 29.77 -17.88 11.11
N GLU A 103 30.23 -18.43 9.98
CA GLU A 103 31.60 -18.89 9.79
C GLU A 103 32.54 -17.73 9.45
N VAL A 104 32.75 -16.82 10.41
CA VAL A 104 33.93 -15.95 10.38
C VAL A 104 35.12 -16.80 10.85
N SER A 105 35.73 -17.50 9.92
CA SER A 105 37.01 -18.19 10.11
C SER A 105 38.11 -17.13 10.14
N ASP A 106 38.85 -17.05 11.26
CA ASP A 106 40.04 -16.22 11.44
C ASP A 106 41.18 -16.78 10.57
N GLY A 107 41.23 -16.33 9.31
CA GLY A 107 42.22 -16.77 8.34
C GLY A 107 42.35 -15.73 7.23
N GLU A 108 43.43 -14.96 7.27
CA GLU A 108 43.82 -14.01 6.24
C GLU A 108 44.17 -14.74 4.93
N ASP A 109 43.18 -15.05 4.09
CA ASP A 109 43.43 -15.52 2.73
C ASP A 109 42.36 -15.01 1.74
N ASN A 110 42.86 -14.39 0.66
CA ASN A 110 42.18 -13.98 -0.57
C ASN A 110 41.01 -12.98 -0.46
N LEU A 111 41.38 -11.70 -0.34
CA LEU A 111 40.53 -10.52 -0.59
C LEU A 111 39.74 -10.57 -1.92
N ALA A 112 40.25 -11.30 -2.92
CA ALA A 112 39.61 -11.50 -4.22
C ALA A 112 38.41 -12.47 -4.17
N ASP A 113 38.49 -13.53 -3.35
CA ASP A 113 37.39 -14.50 -3.18
C ASP A 113 36.27 -13.91 -2.33
N MET A 114 36.59 -13.13 -1.28
CA MET A 114 35.57 -12.38 -0.52
C MET A 114 34.81 -11.35 -1.38
N PHE A 115 35.48 -10.73 -2.37
CA PHE A 115 34.83 -9.74 -3.22
C PHE A 115 33.87 -10.39 -4.22
N LEU A 116 34.24 -11.56 -4.73
CA LEU A 116 33.36 -12.36 -5.59
C LEU A 116 32.15 -12.87 -4.80
N ASP A 117 32.37 -13.36 -3.57
CA ASP A 117 31.29 -13.87 -2.71
C ASP A 117 30.35 -12.75 -2.25
N LEU A 118 30.88 -11.55 -1.94
CA LEU A 118 30.09 -10.36 -1.63
C LEU A 118 29.26 -9.88 -2.85
N LEU A 119 29.81 -9.97 -4.06
CA LEU A 119 29.11 -9.60 -5.29
C LEU A 119 28.03 -10.62 -5.65
N VAL A 120 28.31 -11.92 -5.53
CA VAL A 120 27.36 -13.03 -5.71
C VAL A 120 26.23 -12.91 -4.70
N THR A 121 26.57 -12.63 -3.45
CA THR A 121 25.63 -12.40 -2.36
C THR A 121 24.76 -11.17 -2.61
N SER A 122 25.36 -10.04 -3.02
CA SER A 122 24.63 -8.82 -3.37
C SER A 122 23.67 -9.02 -4.55
N LEU A 123 24.11 -9.76 -5.58
CA LEU A 123 23.27 -10.15 -6.72
C LEU A 123 22.15 -11.11 -6.33
N ALA A 124 22.37 -11.96 -5.32
CA ALA A 124 21.34 -12.85 -4.76
C ALA A 124 20.33 -12.11 -3.87
N VAL A 125 20.77 -11.09 -3.11
CA VAL A 125 19.93 -10.25 -2.24
C VAL A 125 19.05 -9.30 -3.06
N LEU A 126 19.56 -8.81 -4.20
CA LEU A 126 18.77 -8.10 -5.21
C LEU A 126 17.89 -9.11 -5.96
N ALA A 127 16.79 -9.52 -5.33
CA ALA A 127 15.79 -10.40 -5.93
C ALA A 127 15.48 -9.90 -7.36
N ARG A 128 15.66 -10.79 -8.34
CA ARG A 128 15.43 -10.46 -9.75
C ARG A 128 14.01 -9.95 -9.93
N ASN A 129 13.83 -8.96 -10.79
CA ASN A 129 12.51 -8.42 -11.10
C ASN A 129 11.61 -9.53 -11.66
N THR A 130 10.55 -9.90 -10.93
CA THR A 130 9.57 -10.92 -11.32
C THR A 130 8.36 -10.35 -12.03
N ASN A 131 8.30 -9.03 -12.29
CA ASN A 131 7.10 -8.41 -12.88
C ASN A 131 6.78 -9.01 -14.25
N ALA A 132 7.80 -9.21 -15.08
CA ALA A 132 7.62 -9.81 -16.40
C ALA A 132 7.14 -11.28 -16.30
N GLU A 133 7.70 -12.04 -15.36
CA GLU A 133 7.32 -13.44 -15.12
C GLU A 133 5.89 -13.55 -14.58
N ASN A 134 5.52 -12.71 -13.60
CA ASN A 134 4.18 -12.65 -13.02
C ASN A 134 3.12 -12.30 -14.08
N VAL A 135 3.41 -11.35 -14.97
CA VAL A 135 2.50 -10.98 -16.07
C VAL A 135 2.33 -12.16 -17.04
N ALA A 136 3.42 -12.83 -17.43
CA ALA A 136 3.37 -13.98 -18.30
C ALA A 136 2.61 -15.17 -17.67
N GLN A 137 2.83 -15.42 -16.39
CA GLN A 137 2.16 -16.46 -15.63
C GLN A 137 0.66 -16.18 -15.50
N ALA A 138 0.27 -14.95 -15.14
CA ALA A 138 -1.14 -14.58 -15.05
C ALA A 138 -1.88 -14.74 -16.40
N GLU A 139 -1.25 -14.40 -17.52
CA GLU A 139 -1.85 -14.60 -18.85
C GLU A 139 -1.97 -16.10 -19.19
N LYS A 140 -0.95 -16.90 -18.85
CA LYS A 140 -0.96 -18.34 -19.06
C LYS A 140 -2.05 -19.01 -18.23
N GLU A 141 -2.17 -18.67 -16.95
CA GLU A 141 -3.21 -19.19 -16.05
C GLU A 141 -4.61 -18.81 -16.54
N LYS A 142 -4.82 -17.58 -17.02
CA LYS A 142 -6.11 -17.17 -17.61
C LYS A 142 -6.47 -18.01 -18.84
N ARG A 143 -5.48 -18.29 -19.70
CA ARG A 143 -5.66 -19.13 -20.88
C ARG A 143 -5.97 -20.59 -20.51
N GLU A 144 -5.30 -21.12 -19.51
CA GLU A 144 -5.48 -22.49 -19.04
C GLU A 144 -6.82 -22.67 -18.29
N HIS A 145 -7.19 -21.72 -17.43
CA HIS A 145 -8.49 -21.70 -16.76
C HIS A 145 -9.65 -21.75 -17.78
N SER A 146 -9.57 -20.93 -18.83
CA SER A 146 -10.60 -20.93 -19.88
C SER A 146 -10.72 -22.28 -20.61
N LYS A 147 -9.59 -22.96 -20.87
CA LYS A 147 -9.59 -24.30 -21.45
C LYS A 147 -10.21 -25.33 -20.51
N GLN A 148 -9.78 -25.34 -19.25
CA GLN A 148 -10.28 -26.26 -18.22
C GLN A 148 -11.78 -26.07 -17.97
N GLU A 149 -12.27 -24.82 -17.96
CA GLU A 149 -13.69 -24.52 -17.77
C GLU A 149 -14.54 -25.04 -18.93
N HIS A 150 -14.07 -24.85 -20.17
CA HIS A 150 -14.74 -25.40 -21.36
C HIS A 150 -14.76 -26.93 -21.34
N GLU A 151 -13.63 -27.57 -21.01
CA GLU A 151 -13.54 -29.03 -20.90
C GLU A 151 -14.44 -29.57 -19.79
N ARG A 152 -14.46 -28.91 -18.63
CA ARG A 152 -15.33 -29.26 -17.50
C ARG A 152 -16.79 -29.13 -17.86
N LYS A 153 -17.20 -28.06 -18.55
CA LYS A 153 -18.57 -27.88 -19.04
C LYS A 153 -18.97 -29.02 -19.99
N LYS A 154 -18.10 -29.34 -20.96
CA LYS A 154 -18.30 -30.44 -21.90
C LYS A 154 -18.43 -31.80 -21.20
N ALA A 155 -17.59 -32.07 -20.20
CA ALA A 155 -17.66 -33.29 -19.40
C ALA A 155 -18.95 -33.35 -18.57
N GLN A 156 -19.35 -32.25 -17.95
CA GLN A 156 -20.58 -32.16 -17.17
C GLN A 156 -21.82 -32.39 -18.03
N ASP A 157 -21.87 -31.80 -19.23
CA ASP A 157 -22.98 -32.00 -20.18
C ASP A 157 -23.09 -33.46 -20.62
N LYS A 158 -21.96 -34.13 -20.83
CA LYS A 158 -21.91 -35.57 -21.16
C LYS A 158 -22.46 -36.42 -20.02
N LEU A 159 -22.00 -36.18 -18.78
CA LEU A 159 -22.47 -36.90 -17.59
C LEU A 159 -23.97 -36.68 -17.35
N ASN A 160 -24.45 -35.45 -17.49
CA ASN A 160 -25.86 -35.13 -17.33
C ASN A 160 -26.73 -35.88 -18.36
N ARG A 161 -26.29 -35.94 -19.63
CA ARG A 161 -26.99 -36.69 -20.68
C ARG A 161 -27.04 -38.18 -20.38
N GLU A 162 -25.94 -38.75 -19.89
CA GLU A 162 -25.87 -40.17 -19.55
C GLU A 162 -26.75 -40.50 -18.34
N LYS A 163 -26.73 -39.65 -17.30
CA LYS A 163 -27.60 -39.76 -16.13
C LYS A 163 -29.08 -39.74 -16.51
N GLN A 164 -29.49 -38.85 -17.43
CA GLN A 164 -30.86 -38.82 -17.93
C GLN A 164 -31.24 -40.11 -18.67
N LYS A 165 -30.34 -40.65 -19.50
CA LYS A 165 -30.57 -41.92 -20.21
C LYS A 165 -30.71 -43.09 -19.23
N GLN A 166 -29.85 -43.17 -18.21
CA GLN A 166 -29.92 -44.21 -17.18
C GLN A 166 -31.24 -44.10 -16.39
N GLN A 167 -31.63 -42.90 -15.97
CA GLN A 167 -32.90 -42.69 -15.27
C GLN A 167 -34.11 -43.08 -16.12
N ALA A 168 -34.09 -42.80 -17.43
CA ALA A 168 -35.15 -43.24 -18.33
C ALA A 168 -35.21 -44.77 -18.48
N GLN A 169 -34.05 -45.43 -18.58
CA GLN A 169 -33.97 -46.88 -18.67
C GLN A 169 -34.44 -47.56 -17.36
N GLU A 170 -34.00 -47.05 -16.20
CA GLU A 170 -34.48 -47.54 -14.90
C GLU A 170 -36.00 -47.42 -14.75
N ARG A 171 -36.60 -46.30 -15.19
CA ARG A 171 -38.06 -46.12 -15.17
C ARG A 171 -38.74 -47.19 -16.02
N LYS A 172 -38.25 -47.45 -17.24
CA LYS A 172 -38.76 -48.51 -18.12
C LYS A 172 -38.64 -49.90 -17.50
N ASP A 173 -37.50 -50.22 -16.88
CA ASP A 173 -37.27 -51.53 -16.27
C ASP A 173 -38.09 -51.72 -14.98
N LYS A 174 -38.26 -50.67 -14.18
CA LYS A 174 -39.18 -50.67 -13.01
C LYS A 174 -40.63 -50.89 -13.45
N GLU A 175 -41.06 -50.24 -14.53
CA GLU A 175 -42.39 -50.44 -15.13
C GLU A 175 -42.59 -51.89 -15.59
N ARG A 176 -41.64 -52.44 -16.37
CA ARG A 176 -41.67 -53.84 -16.83
C ARG A 176 -41.70 -54.85 -15.67
N LYS A 177 -40.93 -54.60 -14.60
CA LYS A 177 -40.95 -55.45 -13.40
C LYS A 177 -42.27 -55.38 -12.65
N ARG A 178 -43.00 -54.25 -12.70
CA ARG A 178 -44.33 -54.11 -12.10
C ARG A 178 -45.38 -54.90 -12.88
N THR A 179 -45.40 -54.81 -14.20
CA THR A 179 -46.39 -55.50 -15.05
C THR A 179 -46.18 -57.02 -15.06
N GLN A 180 -44.93 -57.49 -15.09
CA GLN A 180 -44.61 -58.92 -15.09
C GLN A 180 -44.96 -59.64 -13.76
N LYS A 181 -44.95 -58.92 -12.62
CA LYS A 181 -45.45 -59.45 -11.34
C LYS A 181 -46.98 -59.57 -11.28
N GLY A 182 -47.71 -58.82 -12.10
CA GLY A 182 -49.17 -58.89 -12.19
C GLY A 182 -49.66 -60.10 -12.99
N GLU A 183 -48.94 -60.46 -14.05
CA GLU A 183 -49.21 -61.65 -14.87
C GLU A 183 -48.90 -62.95 -14.13
N ARG A 184 -47.80 -63.00 -13.38
CA ARG A 184 -47.40 -64.20 -12.59
C ARG A 184 -48.29 -64.48 -11.38
N ARG A 185 -49.22 -63.57 -11.06
CA ARG A 185 -50.16 -63.65 -9.92
C ARG A 185 -51.58 -64.03 -10.35
N ARG A 186 -51.89 -64.03 -11.65
CA ARG A 186 -53.11 -64.60 -12.22
C ARG A 186 -52.84 -66.04 -12.63
#